data_AF-A0A0S7EXV8-F1
#
_entry.id   AF-A0A0S7EXV8-F1
#
_cell.length_a   1.000
_cell.length_b   1.000
_cell.length_c   1.000
_cell.angle_alpha   90.00
_cell.angle_beta   90.00
_cell.angle_gamma   90.00
#
_symmetry.space_group_name_H-M   'P 1'
#
loop_
_entity.id
_entity.type
_entity.pdbx_description
1 polymer ?
#
loop_
_entity_poly.entity_id
_entity_poly.type
_entity_poly.pdbx_seq_one_letter_code
_entity_poly.pdbx_strand_id
1 'polypeptide(L)'
;KSVDILINNAGVMRCPEGKTEDGFDMQLGVNHLGHFLLTNLLLEKLRDSAPSRVINLASLAHIVGKIDFDDLNWERKKFDTKQAYCQSKLANVLFTRELAKRLEG
;
A
#
# COMPACT_ATOMS: atom_id res chain seq x y z
N LYS A 1 -11.50 -2.70 -23.19
CA LYS A 1 -11.72 -1.53 -22.30
C LYS A 1 -10.36 -1.11 -21.75
N SER A 2 -10.01 0.17 -21.87
CA SER A 2 -8.76 0.75 -21.36
C SER A 2 -8.83 1.03 -19.86
N VAL A 3 -7.68 1.20 -19.22
CA VAL A 3 -7.55 1.76 -17.87
C VAL A 3 -6.50 2.86 -17.93
N ASP A 4 -6.96 4.10 -18.01
CA ASP A 4 -6.09 5.26 -18.17
C ASP A 4 -5.54 5.75 -16.82
N ILE A 5 -6.31 5.57 -15.74
CA ILE A 5 -5.92 5.99 -14.38
C ILE A 5 -6.34 4.94 -13.36
N LEU A 6 -5.38 4.50 -12.54
CA LEU A 6 -5.62 3.71 -11.34
C LEU A 6 -5.38 4.57 -10.10
N ILE A 7 -6.39 4.76 -9.26
CA ILE A 7 -6.27 5.50 -8.00
C ILE A 7 -6.48 4.55 -6.82
N ASN A 8 -5.39 4.18 -6.17
CA ASN A 8 -5.36 3.39 -4.94
C ASN A 8 -5.65 4.30 -3.73
N ASN A 9 -6.93 4.65 -3.57
CA ASN A 9 -7.43 5.58 -2.55
C ASN A 9 -7.97 4.88 -1.29
N ALA A 10 -8.51 3.67 -1.41
CA ALA A 10 -9.19 2.98 -0.32
C ALA A 10 -8.28 2.83 0.90
N GLY A 11 -8.83 2.94 2.10
CA GLY A 11 -8.04 2.67 3.29
C GLY A 11 -8.80 2.75 4.60
N VAL A 12 -8.25 2.05 5.58
CA VAL A 12 -8.68 2.06 6.98
C VAL A 12 -7.62 2.76 7.83
N MET A 13 -8.02 3.32 8.97
CA MET A 13 -7.15 4.11 9.82
C MET A 13 -7.40 3.80 11.29
N ARG A 14 -6.33 3.42 12.01
CA ARG A 14 -6.33 3.18 13.46
C ARG A 14 -7.45 2.24 13.92
N CYS A 15 -7.77 1.23 13.11
CA CYS A 15 -8.69 0.18 13.53
C CYS A 15 -8.12 -0.62 14.70
N PRO A 16 -8.98 -1.27 15.51
CA PRO A 16 -8.53 -2.28 16.48
C PRO A 16 -7.67 -3.35 15.80
N GLU A 17 -6.88 -4.06 16.60
CA GLU A 17 -6.10 -5.20 16.14
C GLU A 17 -7.00 -6.21 15.43
N GLY A 18 -6.59 -6.62 14.24
CA GLY A 18 -7.35 -7.54 13.41
C GLY A 18 -6.53 -7.93 12.19
N LYS A 19 -6.91 -9.05 11.57
CA LYS A 19 -6.25 -9.57 10.38
C LYS A 19 -7.21 -9.59 9.19
N THR A 20 -6.66 -9.43 7.99
CA THR A 20 -7.39 -9.73 6.75
C THR A 20 -7.65 -11.23 6.66
N GLU A 21 -8.48 -11.66 5.69
CA GLU A 21 -8.72 -13.09 5.43
C GLU A 21 -7.42 -13.85 5.11
N ASP A 22 -6.45 -13.18 4.46
CA ASP A 22 -5.12 -13.73 4.17
C ASP A 22 -4.14 -13.70 5.35
N GLY A 23 -4.56 -13.22 6.52
CA GLY A 23 -3.75 -13.22 7.74
C GLY A 23 -2.79 -12.04 7.92
N PHE A 24 -2.89 -10.99 7.10
CA PHE A 24 -2.09 -9.77 7.24
C PHE A 24 -2.66 -8.81 8.27
N ASP A 25 -1.84 -7.96 8.89
CA ASP A 25 -2.34 -6.80 9.65
C ASP A 25 -3.39 -6.03 8.82
N MET A 26 -4.53 -5.69 9.42
CA MET A 26 -5.65 -5.06 8.73
C MET A 26 -5.25 -3.77 8.00
N GLN A 27 -4.40 -2.93 8.60
CA GLN A 27 -4.04 -1.64 8.01
C GLN A 27 -3.02 -1.78 6.88
N LEU A 28 -1.99 -2.62 7.06
CA LEU A 28 -1.03 -2.95 6.01
C LEU A 28 -1.70 -3.70 4.86
N GLY A 29 -2.53 -4.68 5.18
CA GLY A 29 -3.28 -5.52 4.24
C GLY A 29 -4.17 -4.68 3.33
N VAL A 30 -5.07 -3.88 3.91
CA VAL A 30 -6.02 -3.06 3.16
C VAL A 30 -5.34 -1.89 2.45
N ASN A 31 -4.51 -1.12 3.16
CA ASN A 31 -4.02 0.15 2.61
C ASN A 31 -2.88 -0.03 1.61
N HIS A 32 -2.14 -1.14 1.70
CA HIS A 32 -0.94 -1.37 0.93
C HIS A 32 -0.93 -2.70 0.16
N LEU A 33 -1.05 -3.86 0.82
CA LEU A 33 -0.86 -5.15 0.13
C LEU A 33 -1.94 -5.41 -0.93
N GLY A 34 -3.20 -5.09 -0.65
CA GLY A 34 -4.29 -5.17 -1.62
C GLY A 34 -4.05 -4.26 -2.83
N HIS A 35 -3.65 -3.01 -2.59
CA HIS A 35 -3.30 -2.07 -3.66
C HIS A 35 -2.06 -2.49 -4.46
N PHE A 36 -1.05 -3.04 -3.78
CA PHE A 36 0.16 -3.58 -4.40
C PHE A 36 -0.22 -4.69 -5.37
N LEU A 37 -1.01 -5.66 -4.93
CA LEU A 37 -1.45 -6.77 -5.78
C LEU A 37 -2.30 -6.27 -6.95
N LEU A 38 -3.32 -5.44 -6.69
CA LEU A 38 -4.20 -4.89 -7.73
C LEU A 38 -3.40 -4.15 -8.81
N THR A 39 -2.45 -3.31 -8.39
CA THR A 39 -1.60 -2.56 -9.33
C THR A 39 -0.81 -3.52 -10.20
N ASN A 40 -0.15 -4.53 -9.62
CA ASN A 40 0.64 -5.51 -10.37
C ASN A 40 -0.22 -6.32 -11.36
N LEU A 41 -1.43 -6.71 -10.97
CA LEU A 41 -2.37 -7.42 -11.85
C LEU A 41 -2.84 -6.55 -13.03
N LEU A 42 -2.88 -5.23 -12.86
CA LEU A 42 -3.29 -4.28 -13.89
C LEU A 42 -2.13 -3.70 -14.71
N LEU A 43 -0.87 -4.03 -14.40
CA LEU A 43 0.29 -3.39 -15.03
C LEU A 43 0.33 -3.51 -16.55
N GLU A 44 0.06 -4.69 -17.09
CA GLU A 44 0.03 -4.91 -18.54
C GLU A 44 -1.05 -4.04 -19.20
N LYS A 45 -2.27 -4.04 -18.64
CA LYS A 45 -3.39 -3.24 -19.13
C LYS A 45 -3.11 -1.74 -19.05
N LEU A 46 -2.44 -1.28 -18.00
CA LEU A 46 -2.01 0.11 -17.84
C LEU A 46 -0.98 0.49 -18.91
N ARG A 47 -0.02 -0.40 -19.22
CA ARG A 47 0.96 -0.18 -20.31
C ARG A 47 0.29 -0.11 -21.67
N ASP A 48 -0.66 -1.00 -21.95
CA ASP A 48 -1.44 -1.00 -23.19
C ASP A 48 -2.33 0.24 -23.34
N SER A 49 -2.69 0.87 -22.22
CA SER A 49 -3.50 2.09 -22.17
C SER A 49 -2.65 3.37 -22.12
N ALA A 50 -1.36 3.32 -22.48
CA ALA A 50 -0.48 4.48 -22.41
C ALA A 50 -1.02 5.66 -23.27
N PRO A 51 -1.00 6.91 -22.75
CA PRO A 51 -0.46 7.31 -21.44
C PRO A 51 -1.41 6.96 -20.28
N SER A 52 -0.89 6.26 -19.27
CA SER A 52 -1.64 5.90 -18.07
C SER A 52 -0.90 6.29 -16.78
N ARG A 53 -1.61 6.33 -15.64
CA ARG A 53 -1.04 6.72 -14.34
C ARG A 53 -1.55 5.85 -13.20
N VAL A 54 -0.65 5.55 -12.25
CA VAL A 54 -0.98 4.95 -10.96
C VAL A 54 -0.79 6.00 -9.87
N ILE A 55 -1.82 6.22 -9.05
CA ILE A 55 -1.81 7.19 -7.94
C ILE A 55 -2.08 6.42 -6.64
N ASN A 56 -1.10 6.36 -5.75
CA ASN A 56 -1.26 5.77 -4.42
C ASN A 56 -1.50 6.86 -3.38
N LEU A 57 -2.66 6.87 -2.72
CA LEU A 57 -2.93 7.85 -1.68
C LEU A 57 -2.17 7.51 -0.39
N ALA A 58 -1.23 8.39 -0.03
CA ALA A 58 -0.49 8.35 1.22
C ALA A 58 -1.14 9.27 2.30
N SER A 59 -0.38 9.64 3.33
CA SER A 59 -0.80 10.56 4.39
C SER A 59 0.44 11.18 5.02
N LEU A 60 0.34 12.36 5.65
CA LEU A 60 1.43 12.93 6.46
C LEU A 60 1.93 11.97 7.55
N ALA A 61 1.11 11.00 7.97
CA ALA A 61 1.50 9.92 8.87
C ALA A 61 2.74 9.13 8.41
N HIS A 62 3.02 9.07 7.10
CA HIS A 62 4.20 8.38 6.58
C HIS A 62 5.54 8.95 7.08
N ILE A 63 5.57 10.25 7.44
CA ILE A 63 6.78 10.95 7.88
C ILE A 63 7.37 10.33 9.15
N VAL A 64 6.49 9.82 10.03
CA VAL A 64 6.89 9.14 11.28
C VAL A 64 6.74 7.62 11.18
N GLY A 65 6.43 7.10 10.00
CA GLY A 65 6.32 5.66 9.76
C GLY A 65 7.69 4.98 9.73
N LYS A 66 7.71 3.71 10.09
CA LYS A 66 8.86 2.81 9.93
C LYS A 66 8.35 1.50 9.35
N ILE A 67 9.06 0.96 8.37
CA ILE A 67 8.82 -0.41 7.92
C ILE A 67 9.60 -1.35 8.82
N ASP A 68 8.88 -2.22 9.53
CA ASP A 68 9.48 -3.28 10.32
C ASP A 68 9.50 -4.58 9.53
N PHE A 69 10.56 -4.80 8.74
CA PHE A 69 10.66 -5.99 7.90
C PHE A 69 10.72 -7.30 8.70
N ASP A 70 11.11 -7.24 9.98
CA ASP A 70 11.16 -8.41 10.86
C ASP A 70 9.80 -8.75 11.48
N ASP A 71 8.82 -7.83 11.41
CA ASP A 71 7.50 -7.98 12.02
C ASP A 71 6.41 -7.13 11.32
N LEU A 72 6.28 -7.26 10.00
CA LEU A 72 5.33 -6.47 9.21
C LEU A 72 3.87 -6.61 9.68
N ASN A 73 3.53 -7.78 10.22
CA ASN A 73 2.19 -8.17 10.63
C ASN A 73 1.91 -7.99 12.13
N TRP A 74 2.81 -7.34 12.89
CA TRP A 74 2.65 -7.11 14.33
C TRP A 74 2.42 -8.38 15.15
N GLU A 75 3.15 -9.46 14.83
CA GLU A 75 3.02 -10.75 15.49
C GLU A 75 3.92 -10.90 16.71
N ARG A 76 4.99 -10.10 16.79
CA ARG A 76 5.98 -10.19 17.87
C ARG A 76 5.84 -9.07 18.90
N LYS A 77 5.37 -7.90 18.46
CA LYS A 77 5.25 -6.70 19.29
C LYS A 77 3.79 -6.44 19.66
N LYS A 78 3.59 -5.72 20.77
CA LYS A 78 2.26 -5.21 21.11
C LYS A 78 1.74 -4.30 20.00
N PHE A 79 0.53 -4.56 19.54
CA PHE A 79 -0.11 -3.79 18.47
C PHE A 79 -0.26 -2.31 18.84
N ASP A 80 0.21 -1.43 17.95
CA ASP A 80 -0.01 0.02 18.03
C ASP A 80 -0.78 0.48 16.79
N THR A 81 -2.04 0.88 17.00
CA THR A 81 -2.96 1.26 15.92
C THR A 81 -2.45 2.44 15.09
N LYS A 82 -1.71 3.36 15.71
CA LYS A 82 -1.14 4.53 15.01
C LYS A 82 0.07 4.10 14.20
N GLN A 83 0.98 3.32 14.77
CA GLN A 83 2.18 2.90 14.07
C GLN A 83 1.89 1.94 12.91
N ALA A 84 0.91 1.04 13.06
CA ALA A 84 0.44 0.19 11.96
C ALA A 84 -0.08 1.04 10.77
N TYR A 85 -0.85 2.09 11.06
CA TYR A 85 -1.29 3.05 10.04
C TYR A 85 -0.11 3.76 9.37
N CYS A 86 0.81 4.32 10.17
CA CYS A 86 1.99 5.04 9.68
C CYS A 86 2.86 4.13 8.79
N GLN A 87 3.08 2.87 9.19
CA GLN A 87 3.77 1.86 8.39
C GLN A 87 3.08 1.66 7.04
N SER A 88 1.75 1.48 7.02
CA SER A 88 0.99 1.29 5.77
C SER A 88 1.11 2.48 4.81
N LYS A 89 1.11 3.72 5.34
CA LYS A 89 1.21 4.93 4.52
C LYS A 89 2.63 5.21 4.05
N LEU A 90 3.65 4.81 4.81
CA LEU A 90 5.03 4.77 4.33
C LEU A 90 5.20 3.73 3.22
N ALA A 91 4.58 2.55 3.36
CA ALA A 91 4.64 1.51 2.33
C ALA A 91 4.07 2.00 0.97
N ASN A 92 2.99 2.78 0.97
CA ASN A 92 2.47 3.42 -0.27
C ASN A 92 3.47 4.38 -0.92
N VAL A 93 4.22 5.17 -0.14
CA VAL A 93 5.25 6.08 -0.67
C VAL A 93 6.41 5.29 -1.25
N LEU A 94 6.92 4.29 -0.52
CA LEU A 94 8.01 3.43 -0.99
C LEU A 94 7.63 2.66 -2.25
N PHE A 95 6.41 2.12 -2.29
CA PHE A 95 5.90 1.42 -3.46
C PHE A 95 5.79 2.33 -4.67
N THR A 96 5.31 3.55 -4.51
CA THR A 96 5.25 4.53 -5.62
C THR A 96 6.64 4.82 -6.17
N ARG A 97 7.64 5.02 -5.30
CA ARG A 97 9.03 5.27 -5.72
C ARG A 97 9.64 4.08 -6.44
N GLU A 98 9.46 2.88 -5.92
CA GLU A 98 10.00 1.66 -6.52
C GLU A 98 9.28 1.31 -7.83
N LEU A 99 7.96 1.52 -7.90
CA LEU A 99 7.18 1.32 -9.11
C LEU A 99 7.66 2.25 -10.23
N ALA A 100 7.81 3.54 -9.94
CA ALA A 100 8.31 4.51 -10.90
C ALA A 100 9.71 4.15 -11.39
N LYS A 101 10.60 3.74 -10.48
CA LYS A 101 11.95 3.28 -10.83
C LYS A 101 11.93 2.08 -11.78
N ARG A 102 11.04 1.09 -11.54
CA ARG A 102 10.93 -0.12 -12.38
C ARG A 102 10.29 0.11 -13.73
N LEU A 103 9.38 1.07 -13.82
CA LEU A 103 8.64 1.38 -15.05
C LEU A 103 9.31 2.48 -15.88
N GLU A 104 10.39 3.08 -15.37
CA GLU A 104 11.02 4.26 -15.98
C GLU A 104 10.01 5.43 -16.15
N GLY A 105 9.06 5.55 -15.21
CA GLY A 105 7.95 6.51 -15.24
C GLY A 105 7.37 6.84 -13.87
#